data_AF-A0A662GPY9-F1
#
_entry.id   AF-A0A662GPY9-F1
#
_cell.length_a   1.000
_cell.length_b   1.000
_cell.length_c   1.000
_cell.angle_alpha   90.00
_cell.angle_beta   90.00
_cell.angle_gamma   90.00
#
_symmetry.space_group_name_H-M   'P 1'
#
loop_
_entity.id
_entity.type
_entity.pdbx_description
1 polymer ?
#
loop_
_entity_poly.entity_id
_entity_poly.type
_entity_poly.pdbx_seq_one_letter_code
_entity_poly.pdbx_strand_id
1 'polypeptide(L)'
;MVACRVSKALTRYVTVYKVIDLDVEETIKIAIDNNITFYDASYITLARELGAPIATEDKDIKNVAPGYNIKVLDYHQLMSILEKA
;
A
#
# COMPACT_ATOMS: atom_id res chain seq x y z
N MET A 1 12.43 25.49 -1.10
CA MET A 1 11.84 25.68 -2.45
C MET A 1 12.12 24.52 -3.42
N VAL A 2 13.25 23.79 -3.31
CA VAL A 2 13.56 22.61 -4.15
C VAL A 2 12.62 21.43 -3.86
N ALA A 3 12.44 21.06 -2.58
CA ALA A 3 11.54 19.98 -2.19
C ALA A 3 10.11 20.14 -2.75
N CYS A 4 9.51 21.33 -2.62
CA CYS A 4 8.17 21.60 -3.14
C CYS A 4 8.07 21.45 -4.67
N ARG A 5 9.11 21.85 -5.42
CA ARG A 5 9.18 21.66 -6.88
C ARG A 5 9.28 20.18 -7.24
N VAL A 6 10.10 19.42 -6.52
CA VAL A 6 10.25 17.96 -6.70
C VAL A 6 8.94 17.25 -6.39
N SER A 7 8.30 17.54 -5.24
CA SER A 7 7.01 16.94 -4.87
C SER A 7 5.95 17.21 -5.93
N LYS A 8 5.86 18.43 -6.48
CA LYS A 8 4.91 18.79 -7.54
C LYS A 8 5.19 18.07 -8.87
N ALA A 9 6.44 17.74 -9.17
CA ALA A 9 6.77 16.95 -10.35
C ALA A 9 6.37 15.48 -10.14
N LEU A 10 6.59 14.94 -8.95
CA LEU A 10 6.28 13.55 -8.60
C LEU A 10 4.77 13.26 -8.63
N THR A 11 3.91 14.22 -8.29
CA THR A 11 2.45 14.01 -8.32
C THR A 11 1.92 13.63 -9.71
N ARG A 12 2.68 13.84 -10.79
CA ARG A 12 2.31 13.40 -12.15
C ARG A 12 2.47 11.91 -12.39
N TYR A 13 3.26 11.23 -11.54
CA TYR A 13 3.56 9.81 -11.63
C TYR A 13 2.90 9.01 -10.50
N VAL A 14 2.14 9.67 -9.63
CA VAL A 14 1.43 9.05 -8.51
C VAL A 14 -0.06 9.09 -8.79
N THR A 15 -0.70 7.93 -8.71
CA THR A 15 -2.16 7.83 -8.68
C THR A 15 -2.61 7.84 -7.22
N VAL A 16 -3.54 8.73 -6.88
CA VAL A 16 -4.10 8.82 -5.53
C VAL A 16 -5.46 8.14 -5.53
N TYR A 17 -5.62 7.14 -4.67
CA TYR A 17 -6.89 6.46 -4.41
C TYR A 17 -7.51 7.02 -3.13
N LYS A 18 -8.81 7.27 -3.17
CA LYS A 18 -9.62 7.68 -2.01
C LYS A 18 -10.31 6.47 -1.42
N VAL A 19 -10.77 6.60 -0.18
CA VAL A 19 -11.58 5.55 0.47
C VAL A 19 -12.83 5.18 -0.33
N ILE A 20 -13.43 6.16 -1.03
CA ILE A 20 -14.59 5.91 -1.90
C ILE A 20 -14.28 5.08 -3.14
N ASP A 21 -13.00 4.92 -3.48
CA ASP A 21 -12.55 4.12 -4.62
C ASP A 21 -12.28 2.66 -4.23
N LEU A 22 -12.36 2.33 -2.92
CA LEU A 22 -12.11 1.00 -2.38
C LEU A 22 -13.40 0.21 -2.19
N ASP A 23 -13.30 -1.12 -2.25
CA ASP A 23 -14.30 -2.00 -1.66
C ASP A 23 -14.28 -1.88 -0.12
N VAL A 24 -15.12 -1.00 0.42
CA VAL A 24 -15.23 -0.73 1.85
C VAL A 24 -15.73 -1.96 2.62
N GLU A 25 -16.59 -2.77 2.02
CA GLU A 25 -17.12 -3.99 2.66
C GLU A 25 -15.99 -5.02 2.85
N GLU A 26 -15.23 -5.30 1.79
CA GLU A 26 -14.07 -6.18 1.86
C GLU A 26 -13.00 -5.61 2.80
N THR A 27 -12.78 -4.30 2.79
CA THR A 27 -11.82 -3.64 3.69
C THR A 27 -12.19 -3.87 5.16
N ILE A 28 -13.46 -3.68 5.53
CA ILE A 28 -13.94 -3.92 6.90
C ILE A 28 -13.81 -5.40 7.25
N LYS A 29 -14.14 -6.30 6.33
CA LYS A 29 -14.00 -7.74 6.54
C LYS A 29 -12.56 -8.14 6.83
N ILE A 30 -11.60 -7.69 6.01
CA ILE A 30 -10.18 -7.94 6.23
C ILE A 30 -9.72 -7.40 7.60
N ALA A 31 -10.18 -6.20 7.98
CA ALA A 31 -9.84 -5.59 9.26
C ALA A 31 -10.33 -6.45 10.44
N ILE A 32 -11.58 -6.90 10.40
CA ILE A 32 -12.19 -7.72 11.46
C ILE A 32 -11.54 -9.11 11.51
N ASP A 33 -11.43 -9.80 10.37
CA ASP A 33 -10.95 -11.18 10.30
C ASP A 33 -9.49 -11.32 10.77
N ASN A 34 -8.68 -10.26 10.61
CA ASN A 34 -7.27 -10.26 10.99
C ASN A 34 -6.95 -9.42 12.23
N ASN A 35 -7.96 -8.79 12.85
CA ASN A 35 -7.78 -7.89 13.99
C ASN A 35 -6.73 -6.78 13.73
N ILE A 36 -6.85 -6.10 12.58
CA ILE A 36 -5.99 -4.97 12.18
C ILE A 36 -6.83 -3.70 11.99
N THR A 37 -6.18 -2.55 11.87
CA THR A 37 -6.92 -1.30 11.65
C THR A 37 -7.57 -1.27 10.27
N PHE A 38 -8.64 -0.48 10.13
CA PHE A 38 -9.25 -0.22 8.83
C PHE A 38 -8.23 0.37 7.83
N TYR A 39 -7.29 1.20 8.31
CA TYR A 39 -6.26 1.78 7.43
C TYR A 39 -5.32 0.72 6.89
N ASP A 40 -4.84 -0.21 7.72
CA ASP A 40 -3.95 -1.30 7.28
C ASP A 40 -4.68 -2.21 6.28
N ALA A 41 -5.93 -2.57 6.59
CA ALA A 41 -6.78 -3.33 5.69
C ALA A 41 -7.05 -2.60 4.36
N SER A 42 -7.16 -1.26 4.37
CA SER A 42 -7.42 -0.48 3.17
C SER A 42 -6.26 -0.56 2.18
N TYR A 43 -5.01 -0.58 2.66
CA TYR A 43 -3.85 -0.78 1.80
C TYR A 43 -3.79 -2.21 1.23
N ILE A 44 -4.15 -3.21 2.03
CA ILE A 44 -4.24 -4.61 1.58
C ILE A 44 -5.31 -4.77 0.51
N THR A 45 -6.49 -4.19 0.72
CA THR A 45 -7.61 -4.23 -0.22
C THR A 45 -7.21 -3.60 -1.55
N LEU A 46 -6.67 -2.38 -1.52
CA LEU A 46 -6.22 -1.70 -2.73
C LEU A 46 -5.11 -2.47 -3.45
N ALA A 47 -4.11 -2.97 -2.73
CA ALA A 47 -3.01 -3.72 -3.33
C ALA A 47 -3.51 -5.00 -4.03
N ARG A 48 -4.52 -5.66 -3.47
CA ARG A 48 -5.20 -6.81 -4.09
C ARG A 48 -5.95 -6.42 -5.35
N GLU A 49 -6.73 -5.34 -5.31
CA GLU A 49 -7.48 -4.84 -6.48
C GLU A 49 -6.55 -4.46 -7.64
N LEU A 50 -5.40 -3.86 -7.32
CA LEU A 50 -4.39 -3.45 -8.31
C LEU A 50 -3.47 -4.59 -8.76
N GLY A 51 -3.49 -5.74 -8.08
CA GLY A 51 -2.50 -6.81 -8.30
C GLY A 51 -1.06 -6.34 -8.06
N ALA A 52 -0.86 -5.40 -7.14
CA ALA A 52 0.40 -4.71 -6.90
C ALA A 52 1.05 -5.14 -5.57
N PRO A 53 2.40 -5.11 -5.45
CA PRO A 53 3.05 -5.29 -4.17
C PRO A 53 2.79 -4.10 -3.24
N ILE A 54 2.86 -4.34 -1.93
CA ILE A 54 2.81 -3.30 -0.90
C ILE A 54 4.20 -3.05 -0.34
N ALA A 55 4.66 -1.80 -0.39
CA ALA A 55 5.88 -1.40 0.29
C ALA A 55 5.53 -0.87 1.68
N THR A 56 6.00 -1.54 2.74
CA THR A 56 5.65 -1.18 4.11
C THR A 56 6.68 -1.69 5.12
N GLU A 57 6.79 -1.01 6.25
CA GLU A 57 7.49 -1.48 7.46
C GLU A 57 6.53 -1.87 8.58
N ASP A 58 5.22 -1.68 8.37
CA ASP A 58 4.20 -2.03 9.33
C ASP A 58 4.11 -3.55 9.50
N LYS A 59 4.14 -4.01 10.76
CA LYS A 59 4.18 -5.44 11.09
C LYS A 59 2.86 -6.13 10.81
N ASP A 60 1.74 -5.46 11.01
CA ASP A 60 0.41 -6.04 10.82
C ASP A 60 0.19 -6.28 9.34
N ILE A 61 0.52 -5.30 8.49
CA ILE A 61 0.47 -5.46 7.03
C ILE A 61 1.46 -6.55 6.57
N LYS A 62 2.70 -6.56 7.08
CA LYS A 62 3.71 -7.59 6.73
C LYS A 62 3.23 -9.01 7.02
N ASN A 63 2.46 -9.20 8.08
CA ASN A 63 1.95 -10.50 8.48
C ASN A 63 0.67 -10.89 7.73
N VAL A 64 -0.23 -9.94 7.48
CA VAL A 64 -1.56 -10.22 6.91
C VAL A 64 -1.55 -10.25 5.38
N ALA A 65 -0.88 -9.31 4.72
CA ALA A 65 -0.94 -9.15 3.26
C ALA A 65 -0.54 -10.41 2.46
N PRO A 66 0.47 -11.20 2.87
CA PRO A 66 0.81 -12.45 2.17
C PRO A 66 -0.33 -13.48 2.14
N GLY A 67 -1.20 -13.50 3.16
CA GLY A 67 -2.39 -14.35 3.21
C GLY A 67 -3.43 -14.04 2.13
N TYR A 68 -3.35 -12.84 1.55
CA TYR A 68 -4.17 -12.38 0.44
C TYR A 68 -3.42 -12.40 -0.91
N ASN A 69 -2.33 -13.18 -1.00
CA ASN A 69 -1.46 -13.30 -2.18
C ASN A 69 -0.78 -11.97 -2.61
N ILE A 70 -0.61 -11.03 -1.67
CA ILE A 70 0.05 -9.75 -1.94
C ILE A 70 1.52 -9.85 -1.54
N LYS A 71 2.42 -9.49 -2.46
CA LYS A 71 3.85 -9.41 -2.17
C LYS A 71 4.13 -8.17 -1.31
N VAL A 72 4.86 -8.36 -0.21
CA VAL A 72 5.34 -7.25 0.62
C VAL A 72 6.79 -6.91 0.27
N LEU A 73 7.11 -5.63 0.22
CA LEU A 73 8.46 -5.09 0.03
C LEU A 73 8.86 -4.33 1.30
N ASP A 74 9.98 -4.71 1.90
CA ASP A 74 10.61 -3.91 2.94
C ASP A 74 11.34 -2.69 2.35
N TYR A 75 11.82 -1.81 3.23
CA TYR A 75 12.58 -0.61 2.87
C TYR A 75 13.78 -0.93 1.97
N HIS A 76 14.56 -1.96 2.29
CA HIS A 76 15.78 -2.29 1.53
C HIS A 76 15.44 -2.81 0.14
N GLN A 77 14.39 -3.62 0.02
CA GLN A 77 13.88 -4.13 -1.25
C GLN A 77 13.33 -3.01 -2.12
N LEU A 78 12.55 -2.09 -1.53
CA LEU A 78 12.04 -0.92 -2.24
C LEU A 78 13.18 -0.04 -2.78
N MET A 79 14.17 0.28 -1.93
CA MET A 79 15.31 1.09 -2.35
C MET A 79 16.10 0.43 -3.48
N SER A 80 16.33 -0.89 -3.41
CA SER A 80 17.01 -1.61 -4.49
C SER A 80 16.27 -1.56 -5.82
N ILE A 81 14.93 -1.52 -5.79
CA ILE A 81 14.11 -1.36 -7.01
C ILE A 81 14.24 0.07 -7.55
N LEU A 82 14.15 1.08 -6.68
CA LEU A 82 14.22 2.49 -7.07
C LEU A 82 15.60 2.90 -7.60
N GLU A 83 16.69 2.34 -7.07
CA GLU A 83 18.06 2.60 -7.56
C GLU A 83 18.32 1.98 -8.93
N LYS A 84 17.52 0.99 -9.35
CA LYS A 84 17.63 0.30 -10.64
C LYS A 84 16.65 0.83 -11.70
N ALA A 85 15.71 1.69 -11.31
CA ALA A 85 14.69 2.29 -12.17
C ALA A 85 15.20 3.57 -12.83
#